data_AF-A0A542QJH1-F1
#
_entry.id   AF-A0A542QJH1-F1
#
_cell.length_a   1.000
_cell.length_b   1.000
_cell.length_c   1.000
_cell.angle_alpha   90.00
_cell.angle_beta   90.00
_cell.angle_gamma   90.00
#
_symmetry.space_group_name_H-M   'P 1'
#
loop_
_entity.id
_entity.type
_entity.pdbx_description
1 polymer ?
#
loop_
_entity_poly.entity_id
_entity_poly.type
_entity_poly.pdbx_seq_one_letter_code
_entity_poly.pdbx_strand_id
1 'polypeptide(L)'
;MSAQPSNTDVASPPRESGRTPSPDGLQAGLKNRHLSMIAIGGVIGAGLFVGSASGIAAAGPGILVSYALVGAMVVFVMRMLGEMAAAHPTSGSFSAYADRALGRWAGFSIGWLYWFFWVVVLAVEATAGAKILEGWVPAVPQWGWALIVMVVLTATNLVSVSSYGEFEFWFAGIKVVAIAGFILLGGLAMFGVLPGSGHEAVGLAHLTGHGGFLPNGPGAILTGILMVVFSFMGSEIVTLAAGESEDPRRAVTKATNSVIWRIGVFYLGSILVVVSLLDWDDPAIKESGSYVAALDAIGIPHAGQIMNVIVLTAVLSCLNSGLYTASRMAFSLGERGDAPRAFARTNNRGVPQAAILGSVVFGFVAVFFNYQWPDTVFLFLLNSSGAVALFVWLVICFTQLRMRAILLRESPDSLVVRMWLFPYLTWATIAMISFVLVYMLTDDAGREQVILSLLVAALVVAISVVRDRLRGDTQDALTRR
;
A
#
# COMPACT_ATOMS: atom_id res chain seq x y z
N MET A 1 -60.14 13.59 -50.16
CA MET A 1 -60.30 12.62 -49.05
C MET A 1 -59.24 11.55 -49.29
N SER A 2 -58.19 11.35 -48.49
CA SER A 2 -57.97 11.63 -47.07
C SER A 2 -56.46 11.67 -46.84
N ALA A 3 -55.92 12.76 -46.27
CA ALA A 3 -54.52 12.83 -45.85
C ALA A 3 -54.44 12.60 -44.34
N GLN A 4 -53.59 11.66 -43.91
CA GLN A 4 -53.28 11.39 -42.50
C GLN A 4 -52.43 12.53 -41.90
N PRO A 5 -52.62 12.90 -40.62
CA PRO A 5 -51.73 13.84 -39.95
C PRO A 5 -50.49 13.14 -39.37
N SER A 6 -49.37 13.86 -39.45
CA SER A 6 -48.04 13.51 -38.94
C SER A 6 -48.02 13.38 -37.41
N ASN A 7 -47.53 12.25 -36.90
CA ASN A 7 -47.19 12.09 -35.48
C ASN A 7 -45.94 12.91 -35.15
N THR A 8 -46.09 13.81 -34.19
CA THR A 8 -45.01 14.55 -33.52
C THR A 8 -44.15 13.60 -32.69
N ASP A 9 -42.84 13.59 -32.96
CA ASP A 9 -41.81 12.96 -32.13
C ASP A 9 -41.82 13.57 -30.73
N VAL A 10 -42.34 12.82 -29.75
CA VAL A 10 -42.10 13.11 -28.33
C VAL A 10 -40.77 12.48 -27.97
N ALA A 11 -39.74 13.32 -27.86
CA ALA A 11 -38.41 12.92 -27.39
C ALA A 11 -38.53 12.22 -26.03
N SER A 12 -38.10 10.96 -25.99
CA SER A 12 -37.96 10.22 -24.74
C SER A 12 -36.85 10.85 -23.89
N PRO A 13 -37.00 10.94 -22.56
CA PRO A 13 -35.92 11.44 -21.70
C PRO A 13 -34.72 10.49 -21.77
N PRO A 14 -33.49 10.97 -21.50
CA PRO A 14 -32.29 10.15 -21.57
C PRO A 14 -32.41 9.00 -20.57
N ARG A 15 -32.29 7.76 -21.03
CA ARG A 15 -32.14 6.60 -20.15
C ARG A 15 -30.87 6.81 -19.32
N GLU A 16 -31.03 6.92 -18.00
CA GLU A 16 -29.92 6.78 -17.07
C GLU A 16 -29.19 5.47 -17.40
N SER A 17 -27.88 5.54 -17.57
CA SER A 17 -27.02 4.39 -17.82
C SER A 17 -27.05 3.46 -16.60
N GLY A 18 -27.95 2.48 -16.63
CA GLY A 18 -27.96 1.37 -15.69
C GLY A 18 -26.63 0.64 -15.76
N ARG A 19 -25.77 0.85 -14.76
CA ARG A 19 -24.51 0.12 -14.59
C ARG A 19 -24.84 -1.35 -14.39
N THR A 20 -24.42 -2.20 -15.33
CA THR A 20 -24.38 -3.64 -15.12
C THR A 20 -23.50 -3.93 -13.90
N PRO A 21 -23.97 -4.70 -12.90
CA PRO A 21 -23.13 -5.17 -11.80
C PRO A 21 -21.92 -5.92 -12.35
N SER A 22 -20.76 -5.76 -11.72
CA SER A 22 -19.61 -6.64 -11.99
C SER A 22 -20.00 -8.10 -11.74
N PRO A 23 -19.37 -9.10 -12.40
CA PRO A 23 -19.67 -10.51 -12.19
C PRO A 23 -19.65 -10.95 -10.72
N ASP A 24 -18.86 -10.26 -9.90
CA ASP A 24 -18.64 -10.50 -8.46
C ASP A 24 -19.64 -9.74 -7.56
N GLY A 25 -20.65 -9.05 -8.11
CA GLY A 25 -21.66 -8.33 -7.32
C GLY A 25 -21.18 -7.03 -6.61
N LEU A 26 -19.93 -6.63 -6.83
CA LEU A 26 -19.41 -5.30 -6.49
C LEU A 26 -19.90 -4.26 -7.51
N GLN A 27 -20.20 -3.04 -7.06
CA GLN A 27 -20.55 -1.96 -7.98
C GLN A 27 -19.29 -1.24 -8.47
N ALA A 28 -19.18 -1.02 -9.79
CA ALA A 28 -18.20 -0.12 -10.40
C ALA A 28 -18.50 1.33 -9.99
N GLY A 29 -18.00 1.73 -8.83
CA GLY A 29 -18.23 3.04 -8.21
C GLY A 29 -17.11 4.05 -8.43
N LEU A 30 -15.91 3.59 -8.81
CA LEU A 30 -14.71 4.40 -8.93
C LEU A 30 -14.52 4.95 -10.34
N LYS A 31 -14.35 6.26 -10.45
CA LYS A 31 -14.02 6.94 -11.72
C LYS A 31 -12.53 6.80 -12.02
N ASN A 32 -12.15 6.95 -13.29
CA ASN A 32 -10.74 6.99 -13.71
C ASN A 32 -9.87 8.00 -12.93
N ARG A 33 -10.46 9.12 -12.50
CA ARG A 33 -9.78 10.12 -11.64
C ARG A 33 -9.49 9.56 -10.24
N HIS A 34 -10.41 8.79 -9.68
CA HIS A 34 -10.24 8.16 -8.37
C HIS A 34 -9.15 7.11 -8.45
N LEU A 35 -9.17 6.27 -9.48
CA LEU A 35 -8.13 5.26 -9.70
C LEU A 35 -6.74 5.88 -9.86
N SER A 36 -6.64 6.98 -10.61
CA SER A 36 -5.38 7.72 -10.76
C SER A 36 -4.91 8.27 -9.41
N MET A 37 -5.80 8.84 -8.59
CA MET A 37 -5.41 9.41 -7.29
C MET A 37 -5.10 8.35 -6.24
N ILE A 38 -5.85 7.24 -6.19
CA ILE A 38 -5.53 6.07 -5.37
C ILE A 38 -4.13 5.54 -5.73
N ALA A 39 -3.81 5.46 -7.03
CA ALA A 39 -2.51 5.05 -7.52
C ALA A 39 -1.37 5.98 -7.07
N ILE A 40 -1.63 7.29 -7.06
CA ILE A 40 -0.64 8.31 -6.79
C ILE A 40 -0.42 8.49 -5.29
N GLY A 41 -1.50 8.59 -4.51
CA GLY A 41 -1.47 9.04 -3.13
C GLY A 41 -1.83 7.99 -2.10
N GLY A 42 -2.68 7.00 -2.42
CA GLY A 42 -3.32 6.13 -1.42
C GLY A 42 -2.36 5.30 -0.56
N VAL A 43 -1.11 5.15 -1.00
CA VAL A 43 -0.07 4.37 -0.33
C VAL A 43 0.91 5.25 0.45
N ILE A 44 0.90 6.56 0.17
CA ILE A 44 1.75 7.52 0.89
C ILE A 44 1.08 7.82 2.23
N GLY A 45 1.66 7.28 3.31
CA GLY A 45 1.18 7.41 4.68
C GLY A 45 2.31 7.57 5.69
N ALA A 46 2.10 7.06 6.91
CA ALA A 46 3.06 7.13 8.00
C ALA A 46 4.42 6.52 7.63
N GLY A 47 4.46 5.49 6.78
CA GLY A 47 5.71 4.87 6.34
C GLY A 47 6.73 5.86 5.77
N LEU A 48 6.28 6.80 4.92
CA LEU A 48 7.16 7.82 4.37
C LEU A 48 7.47 8.91 5.40
N PHE A 49 6.46 9.51 6.03
CA PHE A 49 6.65 10.70 6.85
C PHE A 49 7.25 10.42 8.24
N VAL A 50 6.84 9.32 8.86
CA VAL A 50 7.24 8.91 10.22
C VAL A 50 8.26 7.79 10.16
N GLY A 51 8.02 6.77 9.33
CA GLY A 51 8.91 5.61 9.19
C GLY A 51 10.26 5.92 8.53
N SER A 52 10.36 7.00 7.77
CA SER A 52 11.66 7.44 7.23
C SER A 52 12.65 7.82 8.33
N ALA A 53 12.19 8.33 9.47
CA ALA A 53 13.08 8.77 10.55
C ALA A 53 13.92 7.60 11.10
N SER A 54 13.26 6.46 11.34
CA SER A 54 13.96 5.24 11.75
C SER A 54 14.87 4.70 10.65
N GLY A 55 14.47 4.85 9.37
CA GLY A 55 15.28 4.41 8.24
C GLY A 55 16.56 5.24 8.08
N ILE A 56 16.44 6.55 8.20
CA ILE A 56 17.56 7.51 8.18
C ILE A 56 18.49 7.24 9.37
N ALA A 57 17.95 7.07 10.57
CA ALA A 57 18.76 6.74 11.74
C ALA A 57 19.53 5.41 11.59
N ALA A 58 18.92 4.41 10.94
CA ALA A 58 19.54 3.10 10.73
C ALA A 58 20.60 3.11 9.62
N ALA A 59 20.32 3.72 8.47
CA ALA A 59 21.16 3.61 7.28
C ALA A 59 21.98 4.87 6.95
N GLY A 60 21.76 5.98 7.67
CA GLY A 60 22.31 7.28 7.33
C GLY A 60 21.86 7.75 5.93
N PRO A 61 22.69 8.52 5.20
CA PRO A 61 22.44 8.90 3.81
C PRO A 61 22.28 7.69 2.87
N GLY A 62 22.88 6.55 3.21
CA GLY A 62 22.72 5.26 2.55
C GLY A 62 21.28 4.75 2.45
N ILE A 63 20.36 5.33 3.22
CA ILE A 63 18.91 5.08 3.08
C ILE A 63 18.43 5.34 1.64
N LEU A 64 19.05 6.28 0.91
CA LEU A 64 18.73 6.54 -0.50
C LEU A 64 18.95 5.32 -1.39
N VAL A 65 20.00 4.54 -1.13
CA VAL A 65 20.26 3.29 -1.86
C VAL A 65 19.18 2.26 -1.52
N SER A 66 18.75 2.20 -0.26
CA SER A 66 17.64 1.33 0.16
C SER A 66 16.34 1.69 -0.57
N TYR A 67 15.99 2.98 -0.63
CA TYR A 67 14.84 3.51 -1.39
C TYR A 67 14.95 3.20 -2.89
N ALA A 68 16.15 3.29 -3.47
CA ALA A 68 16.36 2.99 -4.88
C ALA A 68 16.21 1.49 -5.18
N LEU A 69 16.77 0.61 -4.33
CA LEU A 69 16.68 -0.84 -4.47
C LEU A 69 15.25 -1.35 -4.31
N VAL A 70 14.56 -0.95 -3.23
CA VAL A 70 13.15 -1.32 -3.02
C VAL A 70 12.27 -0.68 -4.09
N GLY A 71 12.56 0.56 -4.48
CA GLY A 71 11.85 1.22 -5.57
C GLY A 71 11.94 0.46 -6.89
N ALA A 72 13.13 0.00 -7.26
CA ALA A 72 13.32 -0.85 -8.43
C ALA A 72 12.54 -2.17 -8.29
N MET A 73 12.57 -2.80 -7.11
CA MET A 73 11.78 -4.01 -6.80
C MET A 73 10.30 -3.79 -7.06
N VAL A 74 9.76 -2.69 -6.55
CA VAL A 74 8.34 -2.36 -6.66
C VAL A 74 7.97 -2.05 -8.10
N VAL A 75 8.82 -1.37 -8.86
CA VAL A 75 8.61 -1.17 -10.31
C VAL A 75 8.50 -2.51 -11.02
N PHE A 76 9.39 -3.46 -10.74
CA PHE A 76 9.37 -4.78 -11.35
C PHE A 76 8.14 -5.59 -10.93
N VAL A 77 7.82 -5.64 -9.63
CA VAL A 77 6.63 -6.31 -9.10
C VAL A 77 5.36 -5.71 -9.69
N MET A 78 5.23 -4.39 -9.74
CA MET A 78 4.08 -3.71 -10.34
C MET A 78 3.99 -3.98 -11.83
N ARG A 79 5.11 -4.10 -12.54
CA ARG A 79 5.11 -4.47 -13.96
C ARG A 79 4.63 -5.91 -14.17
N MET A 80 5.03 -6.83 -13.29
CA MET A 80 4.56 -8.22 -13.29
C MET A 80 3.06 -8.31 -12.98
N LEU A 81 2.58 -7.56 -11.97
CA LEU A 81 1.16 -7.45 -11.67
C LEU A 81 0.39 -6.83 -12.83
N GLY A 82 0.94 -5.79 -13.46
CA GLY A 82 0.33 -5.13 -14.60
C GLY A 82 0.13 -6.06 -15.80
N GLU A 83 1.10 -6.94 -16.06
CA GLU A 83 0.97 -8.01 -17.07
C GLU A 83 -0.20 -8.95 -16.77
N MET A 84 -0.31 -9.44 -15.54
CA MET A 84 -1.38 -10.36 -15.14
C MET A 84 -2.75 -9.69 -15.10
N ALA A 85 -2.83 -8.50 -14.49
CA ALA A 85 -4.08 -7.76 -14.32
C ALA A 85 -4.62 -7.17 -15.63
N ALA A 86 -3.76 -6.82 -16.59
CA ALA A 86 -4.20 -6.40 -17.92
C ALA A 86 -4.72 -7.55 -18.79
N ALA A 87 -4.31 -8.79 -18.49
CA ALA A 87 -4.76 -10.00 -19.17
C ALA A 87 -6.04 -10.58 -18.54
N HIS A 88 -6.14 -10.58 -17.22
CA HIS A 88 -7.31 -11.04 -16.47
C HIS A 88 -7.66 -10.09 -15.32
N PRO A 89 -8.39 -8.99 -15.57
CA PRO A 89 -8.80 -8.09 -14.50
C PRO A 89 -9.74 -8.79 -13.52
N THR A 90 -9.40 -8.81 -12.23
CA THR A 90 -10.25 -9.37 -11.16
C THR A 90 -10.04 -8.60 -9.85
N SER A 91 -11.13 -8.49 -9.08
CA SER A 91 -11.17 -7.87 -7.75
C SER A 91 -10.30 -8.59 -6.71
N GLY A 92 -9.95 -9.86 -6.93
CA GLY A 92 -9.02 -10.62 -6.07
C GLY A 92 -7.53 -10.35 -6.36
N SER A 93 -7.23 -9.62 -7.44
CA SER A 93 -5.90 -9.29 -7.93
C SER A 93 -4.92 -10.48 -7.82
N PHE A 94 -3.72 -10.26 -7.27
CA PHE A 94 -2.66 -11.25 -7.19
C PHE A 94 -3.02 -12.51 -6.40
N SER A 95 -3.91 -12.43 -5.41
CA SER A 95 -4.39 -13.64 -4.71
C SER A 95 -5.16 -14.55 -5.65
N ALA A 96 -5.98 -13.99 -6.54
CA ALA A 96 -6.68 -14.78 -7.56
C ALA A 96 -5.71 -15.28 -8.66
N TYR A 97 -4.69 -14.49 -9.03
CA TYR A 97 -3.68 -14.94 -9.98
C TYR A 97 -2.84 -16.09 -9.43
N ALA A 98 -2.46 -16.03 -8.15
CA ALA A 98 -1.71 -17.10 -7.49
C ALA A 98 -2.54 -18.39 -7.36
N ASP A 99 -3.83 -18.26 -7.06
CA ASP A 99 -4.77 -19.39 -7.06
C ASP A 99 -4.73 -20.14 -8.40
N ARG A 100 -4.90 -19.39 -9.50
CA ARG A 100 -4.91 -19.96 -10.85
C ARG A 100 -3.55 -20.50 -11.30
N ALA A 101 -2.46 -19.79 -10.99
CA ALA A 101 -1.15 -20.12 -11.55
C ALA A 101 -0.39 -21.16 -10.71
N LEU A 102 -0.48 -21.09 -9.38
CA LEU A 102 0.29 -21.89 -8.43
C LEU A 102 -0.57 -22.86 -7.61
N GLY A 103 -1.89 -22.65 -7.61
CA GLY A 103 -2.87 -23.48 -6.92
C GLY A 103 -3.52 -22.77 -5.73
N ARG A 104 -4.61 -23.37 -5.25
CA ARG A 104 -5.49 -22.83 -4.19
C ARG A 104 -4.74 -22.47 -2.90
N TRP A 105 -3.77 -23.29 -2.48
CA TRP A 105 -2.94 -23.04 -1.31
C TRP A 105 -2.22 -21.68 -1.40
N ALA A 106 -1.70 -21.31 -2.58
CA ALA A 106 -0.98 -20.06 -2.79
C ALA A 106 -1.95 -18.88 -2.77
N GLY A 107 -3.09 -19.00 -3.46
CA GLY A 107 -4.14 -18.00 -3.45
C GLY A 107 -4.66 -17.68 -2.05
N PHE A 108 -4.98 -18.73 -1.29
CA PHE A 108 -5.38 -18.63 0.11
C PHE A 108 -4.31 -17.93 0.95
N SER A 109 -3.06 -18.42 0.84
CA SER A 109 -2.00 -17.99 1.75
C SER A 109 -1.65 -16.52 1.57
N ILE A 110 -1.47 -16.08 0.32
CA ILE A 110 -1.12 -14.68 0.09
C ILE A 110 -2.31 -13.74 0.32
N GLY A 111 -3.54 -14.22 0.13
CA GLY A 111 -4.73 -13.42 0.45
C GLY A 111 -4.80 -13.12 1.95
N TRP A 112 -4.59 -14.12 2.80
CA TRP A 112 -4.60 -13.94 4.26
C TRP A 112 -3.39 -13.17 4.77
N LEU A 113 -2.20 -13.39 4.20
CA LEU A 113 -1.00 -12.63 4.54
C LEU A 113 -1.15 -11.15 4.17
N TYR A 114 -1.72 -10.85 3.00
CA TYR A 114 -1.98 -9.48 2.59
C TYR A 114 -3.06 -8.81 3.42
N TRP A 115 -4.13 -9.54 3.75
CA TRP A 115 -5.17 -9.05 4.66
C TRP A 115 -4.60 -8.75 6.05
N PHE A 116 -3.79 -9.65 6.60
CA PHE A 116 -3.08 -9.47 7.87
C PHE A 116 -2.20 -8.22 7.85
N PHE A 117 -1.39 -8.04 6.80
CA PHE A 117 -0.56 -6.85 6.61
C PHE A 117 -1.40 -5.57 6.72
N TRP A 118 -2.51 -5.48 5.98
CA TRP A 118 -3.33 -4.27 5.99
C TRP A 118 -4.03 -4.00 7.30
N VAL A 119 -4.47 -5.04 8.00
CA VAL A 119 -5.05 -4.90 9.35
C VAL A 119 -4.02 -4.34 10.33
N VAL A 120 -2.75 -4.76 10.25
CA VAL A 120 -1.67 -4.18 11.07
C VAL A 120 -1.44 -2.72 10.68
N VAL A 121 -1.41 -2.40 9.38
CA VAL A 121 -1.25 -1.02 8.90
C VAL A 121 -2.36 -0.11 9.42
N LEU A 122 -3.61 -0.57 9.54
CA LEU A 122 -4.69 0.22 10.14
C LEU A 122 -4.32 0.71 11.55
N ALA A 123 -3.73 -0.15 12.37
CA ALA A 123 -3.30 0.22 13.71
C ALA A 123 -2.10 1.17 13.71
N VAL A 124 -1.11 0.93 12.83
CA VAL A 124 0.07 1.79 12.69
C VAL A 124 -0.32 3.21 12.27
N GLU A 125 -1.14 3.33 11.22
CA GLU A 125 -1.61 4.61 10.70
C GLU A 125 -2.51 5.31 11.73
N ALA A 126 -3.45 4.60 12.37
CA ALA A 126 -4.29 5.19 13.43
C ALA A 126 -3.44 5.76 14.58
N THR A 127 -2.39 5.05 14.99
CA THR A 127 -1.47 5.47 16.06
C THR A 127 -0.66 6.70 15.67
N ALA A 128 -0.17 6.75 14.42
CA ALA A 128 0.57 7.89 13.89
C ALA A 128 -0.30 9.16 13.84
N GLY A 129 -1.52 9.06 13.32
CA GLY A 129 -2.47 10.18 13.27
C GLY A 129 -2.90 10.62 14.67
N ALA A 130 -3.09 9.67 15.58
CA ALA A 130 -3.44 9.95 16.97
C ALA A 130 -2.35 10.72 17.72
N LYS A 131 -1.06 10.41 17.48
CA LYS A 131 0.06 11.14 18.08
C LYS A 131 0.07 12.62 17.69
N ILE A 132 -0.26 12.93 16.43
CA ILE A 132 -0.36 14.32 15.95
C ILE A 132 -1.53 15.02 16.65
N LEU A 133 -2.70 14.38 16.69
CA LEU A 133 -3.91 14.95 17.30
C LEU A 133 -3.78 15.16 18.81
N GLU A 134 -3.13 14.23 19.51
CA GLU A 134 -2.79 14.36 20.93
C GLU A 134 -1.85 15.54 21.17
N GLY A 135 -0.88 15.78 20.28
CA GLY A 135 -0.01 16.95 20.34
C GLY A 135 -0.74 18.28 20.23
N TRP A 136 -1.85 18.34 19.49
CA TRP A 136 -2.70 19.54 19.39
C TRP A 136 -3.72 19.67 20.51
N VAL A 137 -4.30 18.54 20.95
CA VAL A 137 -5.32 18.48 21.99
C VAL A 137 -4.95 17.37 22.99
N PRO A 138 -4.09 17.68 23.98
CA PRO A 138 -3.61 16.70 24.96
C PRO A 138 -4.69 16.22 25.93
N ALA A 139 -5.86 16.88 25.96
CA ALA A 139 -6.99 16.51 26.80
C ALA A 139 -7.60 15.15 26.42
N VAL A 140 -7.38 14.69 25.19
CA VAL A 140 -7.80 13.37 24.73
C VAL A 140 -6.54 12.51 24.56
N PRO A 141 -6.41 11.38 25.29
CA PRO A 141 -5.24 10.53 25.20
C PRO A 141 -5.11 9.91 23.81
N GLN A 142 -3.89 9.53 23.42
CA GLN A 142 -3.59 8.93 22.11
C GLN A 142 -4.57 7.81 21.70
N TRP A 143 -4.89 6.87 22.59
CA TRP A 143 -5.82 5.77 22.27
C TRP A 143 -7.23 6.26 21.95
N GLY A 144 -7.67 7.36 22.59
CA GLY A 144 -8.96 8.00 22.34
C GLY A 144 -9.00 8.61 20.94
N TRP A 145 -7.91 9.29 20.53
CA TRP A 145 -7.78 9.79 19.16
C TRP A 145 -7.74 8.66 18.12
N ALA A 146 -6.99 7.58 18.38
CA ALA A 146 -6.95 6.42 17.49
C ALA A 146 -8.34 5.78 17.32
N LEU A 147 -9.11 5.66 18.42
CA LEU A 147 -10.49 5.18 18.40
C LEU A 147 -11.39 6.08 17.55
N ILE A 148 -11.34 7.40 17.77
CA ILE A 148 -12.15 8.38 17.03
C ILE A 148 -11.87 8.29 15.53
N VAL A 149 -10.59 8.31 15.15
CA VAL A 149 -10.16 8.21 13.73
C VAL A 149 -10.69 6.93 13.08
N MET A 150 -10.52 5.78 13.76
CA MET A 150 -10.98 4.49 13.25
C MET A 150 -12.51 4.43 13.11
N VAL A 151 -13.27 4.98 14.06
CA VAL A 151 -14.73 5.03 13.99
C VAL A 151 -15.18 5.90 12.81
N VAL A 152 -14.61 7.10 12.66
CA VAL A 152 -14.95 8.03 11.57
C VAL A 152 -14.66 7.39 10.21
N LEU A 153 -13.48 6.79 10.03
CA LEU A 153 -13.11 6.15 8.76
C LEU A 153 -13.90 4.87 8.48
N THR A 154 -14.30 4.14 9.51
CA THR A 154 -15.21 2.99 9.34
C THR A 154 -16.57 3.47 8.84
N ALA A 155 -17.11 4.54 9.44
CA ALA A 155 -18.40 5.09 9.04
C ALA A 155 -18.40 5.54 7.57
N THR A 156 -17.35 6.24 7.11
CA THR A 156 -17.25 6.68 5.70
C THR A 156 -17.18 5.49 4.74
N ASN A 157 -16.46 4.41 5.09
CA ASN A 157 -16.35 3.21 4.26
C ASN A 157 -17.65 2.39 4.18
N LEU A 158 -18.50 2.45 5.20
CA LEU A 158 -19.81 1.77 5.19
C LEU A 158 -20.86 2.49 4.34
N VAL A 159 -20.71 3.79 4.08
CA VAL A 159 -21.70 4.59 3.33
C VAL A 159 -21.71 4.27 1.84
N SER A 160 -20.57 4.39 1.14
CA SER A 160 -20.42 3.97 -0.26
C SER A 160 -18.96 3.98 -0.73
N VAL A 161 -18.64 3.13 -1.72
CA VAL A 161 -17.32 3.11 -2.39
C VAL A 161 -17.05 4.43 -3.15
N SER A 162 -18.10 5.09 -3.64
CA SER A 162 -17.96 6.40 -4.29
C SER A 162 -17.52 7.50 -3.29
N SER A 163 -18.02 7.45 -2.06
CA SER A 163 -17.59 8.40 -1.02
C SER A 163 -16.11 8.20 -0.69
N TYR A 164 -15.67 6.95 -0.57
CA TYR A 164 -14.26 6.60 -0.43
C TYR A 164 -13.41 7.23 -1.56
N GLY A 165 -13.83 7.07 -2.82
CA GLY A 165 -13.09 7.60 -3.97
C GLY A 165 -12.97 9.12 -3.99
N GLU A 166 -13.99 9.86 -3.53
CA GLU A 166 -13.94 11.32 -3.44
C GLU A 166 -13.01 11.81 -2.31
N PHE A 167 -13.11 11.22 -1.11
CA PHE A 167 -12.18 11.54 -0.01
C PHE A 167 -10.73 11.31 -0.43
N GLU A 168 -10.48 10.16 -1.04
CA GLU A 168 -9.15 9.78 -1.48
C GLU A 168 -8.62 10.69 -2.58
N PHE A 169 -9.48 11.14 -3.50
CA PHE A 169 -9.10 12.11 -4.52
C PHE A 169 -8.55 13.41 -3.91
N TRP A 170 -9.23 13.95 -2.89
CA TRP A 170 -8.78 15.18 -2.24
C TRP A 170 -7.54 14.97 -1.36
N PHE A 171 -7.51 13.89 -0.57
CA PHE A 171 -6.36 13.61 0.29
C PHE A 171 -5.09 13.30 -0.51
N ALA A 172 -5.19 12.52 -1.58
CA ALA A 172 -4.07 12.30 -2.50
C ALA A 172 -3.60 13.61 -3.15
N GLY A 173 -4.52 14.51 -3.51
CA GLY A 173 -4.19 15.81 -4.09
C GLY A 173 -3.36 16.68 -3.14
N ILE A 174 -3.79 16.77 -1.88
CA ILE A 174 -3.06 17.51 -0.83
C ILE A 174 -1.64 16.95 -0.69
N LYS A 175 -1.48 15.63 -0.60
CA LYS A 175 -0.17 14.98 -0.48
C LYS A 175 0.77 15.29 -1.64
N VAL A 176 0.27 15.18 -2.87
CA VAL A 176 1.08 15.43 -4.07
C VAL A 176 1.60 16.86 -4.09
N VAL A 177 0.73 17.83 -3.84
CA VAL A 177 1.10 19.24 -3.78
C VAL A 177 2.07 19.50 -2.64
N ALA A 178 1.81 18.92 -1.46
CA ALA A 178 2.66 19.07 -0.30
C ALA A 178 4.08 18.52 -0.52
N ILE A 179 4.22 17.32 -1.07
CA ILE A 179 5.54 16.73 -1.32
C ILE A 179 6.27 17.49 -2.43
N ALA A 180 5.57 17.90 -3.49
CA ALA A 180 6.17 18.74 -4.53
C ALA A 180 6.65 20.08 -3.97
N GLY A 181 5.84 20.72 -3.11
CA GLY A 181 6.20 21.95 -2.40
C GLY A 181 7.38 21.75 -1.46
N PHE A 182 7.40 20.66 -0.69
CA PHE A 182 8.51 20.29 0.19
C PHE A 182 9.81 20.10 -0.58
N ILE A 183 9.78 19.36 -1.70
CA ILE A 183 10.97 19.15 -2.55
C ILE A 183 11.46 20.48 -3.14
N LEU A 184 10.55 21.33 -3.60
CA LEU A 184 10.90 22.63 -4.16
C LEU A 184 11.51 23.56 -3.10
N LEU A 185 10.85 23.73 -1.96
CA LEU A 185 11.29 24.60 -0.88
C LEU A 185 12.60 24.09 -0.26
N GLY A 186 12.68 22.80 0.01
CA GLY A 186 13.88 22.18 0.56
C GLY A 186 15.04 22.21 -0.43
N GLY A 187 14.80 21.98 -1.72
CA GLY A 187 15.81 22.14 -2.76
C GLY A 187 16.33 23.58 -2.86
N LEU A 188 15.45 24.58 -2.80
CA LEU A 188 15.86 25.99 -2.76
C LEU A 188 16.68 26.31 -1.51
N ALA A 189 16.31 25.75 -0.35
CA ALA A 189 17.03 25.92 0.91
C ALA A 189 18.41 25.25 0.87
N MET A 190 18.53 24.04 0.32
CA MET A 190 19.80 23.33 0.14
C MET A 190 20.83 24.19 -0.62
N PHE A 191 20.40 24.89 -1.66
CA PHE A 191 21.29 25.74 -2.46
C PHE A 191 21.36 27.20 -1.97
N GLY A 192 20.78 27.53 -0.81
CA GLY A 192 20.80 28.88 -0.23
C GLY A 192 20.08 29.94 -1.07
N VAL A 193 19.18 29.52 -1.96
CA VAL A 193 18.46 30.41 -2.90
C VAL A 193 17.10 30.82 -2.34
N LEU A 194 16.70 30.27 -1.18
CA LEU A 194 15.40 30.51 -0.60
C LEU A 194 15.33 31.93 0.03
N PRO A 195 14.55 32.86 -0.55
CA PRO A 195 14.55 34.25 -0.12
C PRO A 195 14.06 34.40 1.33
N GLY A 196 14.81 35.14 2.16
CA GLY A 196 14.41 35.47 3.53
C GLY A 196 14.58 34.36 4.56
N SER A 197 15.14 33.20 4.20
CA SER A 197 15.32 32.06 5.13
C SER A 197 16.54 32.18 6.04
N GLY A 198 17.54 33.01 5.70
CA GLY A 198 18.80 33.11 6.46
C GLY A 198 19.62 31.82 6.52
N HIS A 199 19.16 30.77 5.83
CA HIS A 199 19.76 29.44 5.82
C HIS A 199 20.95 29.43 4.85
N GLU A 200 22.13 29.03 5.34
CA GLU A 200 23.32 28.93 4.49
C GLU A 200 23.18 27.77 3.49
N ALA A 201 23.86 27.89 2.34
CA ALA A 201 23.84 26.86 1.31
C ALA A 201 24.62 25.62 1.79
N VAL A 202 23.92 24.65 2.38
CA VAL A 202 24.49 23.36 2.83
C VAL A 202 24.82 22.44 1.63
N GLY A 203 24.12 22.61 0.52
CA GLY A 203 24.27 21.83 -0.69
C GLY A 203 23.99 20.35 -0.45
N LEU A 204 25.00 19.51 -0.71
CA LEU A 204 24.97 18.07 -0.47
C LEU A 204 25.95 17.65 0.64
N ALA A 205 26.41 18.59 1.47
CA ALA A 205 27.46 18.34 2.46
C ALA A 205 27.07 17.24 3.45
N HIS A 206 25.83 17.24 3.95
CA HIS A 206 25.31 16.25 4.90
C HIS A 206 25.22 14.82 4.33
N LEU A 207 25.27 14.63 2.99
CA LEU A 207 25.36 13.29 2.40
C LEU A 207 26.70 12.60 2.68
N THR A 208 27.75 13.39 2.94
CA THR A 208 29.11 12.90 3.19
C THR A 208 29.68 13.36 4.54
N GLY A 209 28.93 14.18 5.28
CA GLY A 209 29.24 14.58 6.65
C GLY A 209 29.03 13.44 7.65
N HIS A 210 29.44 13.66 8.92
CA HIS A 210 29.07 12.81 10.07
C HIS A 210 29.24 11.28 9.83
N GLY A 211 30.41 10.88 9.33
CA GLY A 211 30.75 9.46 9.06
C GLY A 211 30.63 9.03 7.60
N GLY A 212 30.28 9.93 6.68
CA GLY A 212 30.23 9.67 5.25
C GLY A 212 28.85 9.18 4.78
N PHE A 213 28.79 8.71 3.53
CA PHE A 213 27.52 8.26 2.95
C PHE A 213 26.97 6.98 3.60
N LEU A 214 27.84 6.13 4.15
CA LEU A 214 27.50 4.87 4.82
C LEU A 214 28.10 4.85 6.24
N PRO A 215 27.61 5.72 7.15
CA PRO A 215 28.21 5.89 8.47
C PRO A 215 28.09 4.61 9.32
N ASN A 216 27.01 3.85 9.13
CA ASN A 216 26.75 2.57 9.80
C ASN A 216 27.23 1.36 8.95
N GLY A 217 28.04 1.61 7.92
CA GLY A 217 28.57 0.59 7.01
C GLY A 217 27.56 0.13 5.93
N PRO A 218 28.03 -0.67 4.95
CA PRO A 218 27.21 -1.09 3.81
C PRO A 218 26.07 -2.05 4.20
N GLY A 219 26.23 -2.80 5.29
CA GLY A 219 25.19 -3.69 5.82
C GLY A 219 23.93 -2.93 6.27
N ALA A 220 24.07 -1.66 6.65
CA ALA A 220 22.94 -0.84 7.09
C ALA A 220 21.94 -0.52 5.96
N ILE A 221 22.37 -0.61 4.70
CA ILE A 221 21.45 -0.53 3.53
C ILE A 221 20.40 -1.64 3.63
N LEU A 222 20.80 -2.85 4.04
CA LEU A 222 19.89 -3.98 4.14
C LEU A 222 18.91 -3.81 5.30
N THR A 223 19.35 -3.22 6.41
CA THR A 223 18.45 -2.84 7.52
C THR A 223 17.45 -1.76 7.06
N GLY A 224 17.92 -0.77 6.30
CA GLY A 224 17.09 0.28 5.72
C GLY A 224 16.02 -0.24 4.76
N ILE A 225 16.35 -1.27 3.96
CA ILE A 225 15.41 -1.91 3.02
C ILE A 225 14.11 -2.33 3.71
N LEU A 226 14.13 -2.75 4.97
CA LEU A 226 12.93 -3.22 5.68
C LEU A 226 11.91 -2.14 5.95
N MET A 227 12.41 -1.02 6.46
CA MET A 227 11.58 0.14 6.73
C MET A 227 11.03 0.72 5.42
N VAL A 228 11.86 0.69 4.37
CA VAL A 228 11.46 1.12 3.03
C VAL A 228 10.42 0.19 2.41
N VAL A 229 10.55 -1.13 2.55
CA VAL A 229 9.57 -2.11 2.04
C VAL A 229 8.18 -1.81 2.61
N PHE A 230 8.10 -1.55 3.92
CA PHE A 230 6.84 -1.16 4.57
C PHE A 230 6.24 0.09 3.91
N SER A 231 7.05 1.11 3.61
CA SER A 231 6.59 2.36 2.98
C SER A 231 6.13 2.21 1.52
N PHE A 232 6.54 1.16 0.82
CA PHE A 232 6.19 0.94 -0.59
C PHE A 232 5.06 -0.06 -0.81
N MET A 233 4.81 -0.90 0.19
CA MET A 233 3.72 -1.87 0.19
C MET A 233 2.38 -1.14 0.03
N GLY A 234 1.54 -1.64 -0.88
CA GLY A 234 0.29 -1.01 -1.27
C GLY A 234 0.32 -0.31 -2.61
N SER A 235 1.49 -0.24 -3.26
CA SER A 235 1.55 0.09 -4.68
C SER A 235 0.66 -0.85 -5.52
N GLU A 236 0.40 -2.07 -5.04
CA GLU A 236 -0.48 -3.06 -5.66
C GLU A 236 -1.97 -2.72 -5.55
N ILE A 237 -2.40 -1.85 -4.63
CA ILE A 237 -3.83 -1.48 -4.42
C ILE A 237 -4.47 -1.05 -5.73
N VAL A 238 -3.71 -0.32 -6.55
CA VAL A 238 -4.22 0.17 -7.82
C VAL A 238 -4.66 -0.96 -8.76
N THR A 239 -4.02 -2.13 -8.69
CA THR A 239 -4.41 -3.29 -9.51
C THR A 239 -5.69 -3.93 -9.00
N LEU A 240 -5.92 -3.89 -7.67
CA LEU A 240 -7.17 -4.31 -7.04
C LEU A 240 -8.31 -3.37 -7.44
N ALA A 241 -8.10 -2.07 -7.28
CA ALA A 241 -9.07 -1.04 -7.62
C ALA A 241 -9.36 -0.99 -9.13
N ALA A 242 -8.36 -1.26 -9.98
CA ALA A 242 -8.56 -1.31 -11.42
C ALA A 242 -9.50 -2.44 -11.86
N GLY A 243 -9.62 -3.53 -11.08
CA GLY A 243 -10.62 -4.58 -11.31
C GLY A 243 -12.07 -4.07 -11.18
N GLU A 244 -12.30 -2.95 -10.50
CA GLU A 244 -13.60 -2.28 -10.36
C GLU A 244 -13.78 -1.09 -11.34
N SER A 245 -12.86 -0.89 -12.28
CA SER A 245 -12.88 0.20 -13.27
C SER A 245 -13.78 -0.09 -14.48
N GLU A 246 -14.26 0.96 -15.14
CA GLU A 246 -14.93 0.86 -16.46
C GLU A 246 -13.98 0.35 -17.56
N ASP A 247 -12.69 0.71 -17.48
CA ASP A 247 -11.63 0.21 -18.37
C ASP A 247 -10.44 -0.29 -17.52
N PRO A 248 -10.52 -1.54 -17.01
CA PRO A 248 -9.50 -2.10 -16.14
C PRO A 248 -8.12 -2.15 -16.79
N ARG A 249 -8.04 -2.53 -18.06
CA ARG A 249 -6.77 -2.72 -18.77
C ARG A 249 -6.01 -1.40 -18.91
N ARG A 250 -6.69 -0.33 -19.33
CA ARG A 250 -6.08 0.99 -19.44
C ARG A 250 -5.73 1.56 -18.07
N ALA A 251 -6.58 1.37 -17.07
CA ALA A 251 -6.34 1.79 -15.70
C ALA A 251 -5.06 1.14 -15.13
N VAL A 252 -4.92 -0.19 -15.24
CA VAL A 252 -3.73 -0.95 -14.82
C VAL A 252 -2.47 -0.43 -15.51
N THR A 253 -2.53 -0.20 -16.82
CA THR A 253 -1.35 0.25 -17.60
C THR A 253 -0.88 1.64 -17.15
N LYS A 254 -1.81 2.60 -17.02
CA LYS A 254 -1.49 3.96 -16.57
C LYS A 254 -0.95 3.96 -15.14
N ALA A 255 -1.58 3.19 -14.27
CA ALA A 255 -1.17 3.01 -12.89
C ALA A 255 0.26 2.47 -12.76
N THR A 256 0.56 1.38 -13.47
CA THR A 256 1.88 0.75 -13.46
C THR A 256 2.98 1.73 -13.89
N ASN A 257 2.75 2.50 -14.95
CA ASN A 257 3.70 3.51 -15.40
C ASN A 257 3.83 4.68 -14.44
N SER A 258 2.75 5.02 -13.73
CA SER A 258 2.76 6.13 -12.76
C SER A 258 3.60 5.82 -11.51
N VAL A 259 3.75 4.55 -11.14
CA VAL A 259 4.57 4.14 -9.98
C VAL A 259 6.03 4.58 -10.13
N ILE A 260 6.59 4.50 -11.34
CA ILE A 260 8.02 4.80 -11.60
C ILE A 260 8.37 6.24 -11.20
N TRP A 261 7.64 7.22 -11.72
CA TRP A 261 7.92 8.62 -11.43
C TRP A 261 7.58 8.98 -9.98
N ARG A 262 6.53 8.37 -9.41
CA ARG A 262 6.17 8.55 -8.00
C ARG A 262 7.30 8.12 -7.07
N ILE A 263 7.95 6.99 -7.36
CA ILE A 263 9.08 6.50 -6.57
C ILE A 263 10.27 7.46 -6.67
N GLY A 264 10.58 7.92 -7.88
CA GLY A 264 11.68 8.87 -8.10
C GLY A 264 11.45 10.22 -7.42
N VAL A 265 10.26 10.80 -7.60
CA VAL A 265 9.95 12.15 -7.11
C VAL A 265 9.57 12.11 -5.63
N PHE A 266 8.53 11.37 -5.25
CA PHE A 266 7.97 11.48 -3.91
C PHE A 266 8.77 10.75 -2.84
N TYR A 267 9.42 9.64 -3.17
CA TYR A 267 10.19 8.88 -2.20
C TYR A 267 11.66 9.29 -2.24
N LEU A 268 12.36 9.05 -3.35
CA LEU A 268 13.78 9.37 -3.47
C LEU A 268 14.04 10.88 -3.38
N GLY A 269 13.32 11.70 -4.15
CA GLY A 269 13.51 13.15 -4.18
C GLY A 269 13.26 13.81 -2.83
N SER A 270 12.22 13.39 -2.11
CA SER A 270 11.91 13.99 -0.81
C SER A 270 12.84 13.51 0.31
N ILE A 271 13.24 12.23 0.32
CA ILE A 271 14.23 11.72 1.28
C ILE A 271 15.59 12.38 1.04
N LEU A 272 15.99 12.57 -0.22
CA LEU A 272 17.22 13.28 -0.58
C LEU A 272 17.24 14.67 0.04
N VAL A 273 16.13 15.40 -0.02
CA VAL A 273 16.01 16.73 0.60
C VAL A 273 16.19 16.65 2.11
N VAL A 274 15.55 15.69 2.79
CA VAL A 274 15.71 15.53 4.25
C VAL A 274 17.18 15.29 4.61
N VAL A 275 17.84 14.28 4.04
CA VAL A 275 19.22 13.91 4.40
C VAL A 275 20.28 14.88 3.85
N SER A 276 19.88 15.89 3.08
CA SER A 276 20.76 16.97 2.64
C SER A 276 20.59 18.24 3.48
N LEU A 277 19.40 18.48 4.05
CA LEU A 277 19.12 19.62 4.91
C LEU A 277 19.56 19.39 6.36
N LEU A 278 19.49 18.15 6.83
CA LEU A 278 19.84 17.76 8.19
C LEU A 278 20.85 16.63 8.17
N ASP A 279 21.74 16.63 9.17
CA ASP A 279 22.57 15.46 9.44
C ASP A 279 21.66 14.29 9.83
N TRP A 280 22.05 13.09 9.39
CA TRP A 280 21.23 11.89 9.56
C TRP A 280 21.01 11.49 11.03
N ASP A 281 21.88 11.95 11.92
CA ASP A 281 21.85 11.71 13.37
C ASP A 281 21.23 12.87 14.17
N ASP A 282 20.64 13.88 13.50
CA ASP A 282 19.94 14.97 14.17
C ASP A 282 18.75 14.44 15.02
N PRO A 283 18.71 14.71 16.33
CA PRO A 283 17.63 14.25 17.21
C PRO A 283 16.23 14.67 16.76
N ALA A 284 16.09 15.83 16.10
CA ALA A 284 14.81 16.35 15.63
C ALA A 284 14.14 15.42 14.61
N ILE A 285 14.91 14.68 13.80
CA ILE A 285 14.37 13.70 12.84
C ILE A 285 13.55 12.63 13.58
N LYS A 286 14.03 12.16 14.72
CA LYS A 286 13.37 11.12 15.53
C LYS A 286 12.21 11.69 16.35
N GLU A 287 12.36 12.89 16.90
CA GLU A 287 11.38 13.49 17.80
C GLU A 287 10.16 14.04 17.06
N SER A 288 10.39 14.84 16.01
CA SER A 288 9.37 15.56 15.25
C SER A 288 8.95 14.86 13.96
N GLY A 289 9.77 13.92 13.47
CA GLY A 289 9.61 13.27 12.17
C GLY A 289 10.38 13.99 11.06
N SER A 290 10.93 13.21 10.13
CA SER A 290 11.88 13.64 9.10
C SER A 290 11.51 14.92 8.35
N TYR A 291 10.26 15.04 7.93
CA TYR A 291 9.78 16.15 7.09
C TYR A 291 9.49 17.40 7.89
N VAL A 292 8.99 17.24 9.11
CA VAL A 292 8.73 18.33 10.05
C VAL A 292 10.07 18.92 10.48
N ALA A 293 11.00 18.06 10.90
CA ALA A 293 12.36 18.45 11.27
C ALA A 293 13.07 19.20 10.13
N ALA A 294 13.02 18.66 8.91
CA ALA A 294 13.66 19.30 7.75
C ALA A 294 13.07 20.68 7.45
N LEU A 295 11.75 20.89 7.60
CA LEU A 295 11.14 22.21 7.38
C LEU A 295 11.43 23.19 8.51
N ASP A 296 11.43 22.73 9.76
CA ASP A 296 11.74 23.57 10.91
C ASP A 296 13.21 24.05 10.87
N ALA A 297 14.12 23.21 10.35
CA ALA A 297 15.53 23.56 10.14
C ALA A 297 15.75 24.68 9.10
N ILE A 298 14.83 24.85 8.15
CA ILE A 298 14.87 25.95 7.17
C ILE A 298 14.50 27.30 7.84
N GLY A 299 13.85 27.26 9.01
CA GLY A 299 13.47 28.47 9.76
C GLY A 299 12.19 29.16 9.26
N ILE A 300 11.36 28.49 8.47
CA ILE A 300 10.05 29.03 8.03
C ILE A 300 9.04 28.91 9.18
N PRO A 301 8.49 30.02 9.70
CA PRO A 301 7.52 29.97 10.80
C PRO A 301 6.32 29.09 10.46
N HIS A 302 5.92 28.24 11.41
CA HIS A 302 4.77 27.32 11.30
C HIS A 302 4.87 26.24 10.21
N ALA A 303 5.98 26.12 9.47
CA ALA A 303 6.11 25.13 8.41
C ALA A 303 6.00 23.68 8.93
N GLY A 304 6.61 23.37 10.08
CA GLY A 304 6.43 22.08 10.74
C GLY A 304 4.98 21.77 11.12
N GLN A 305 4.19 22.76 11.56
CA GLN A 305 2.77 22.55 11.86
C GLN A 305 1.91 22.34 10.62
N ILE A 306 2.18 23.08 9.53
CA ILE A 306 1.55 22.82 8.23
C ILE A 306 1.89 21.40 7.77
N MET A 307 3.13 20.97 7.94
CA MET A 307 3.54 19.60 7.63
C MET A 307 2.82 18.58 8.52
N ASN A 308 2.64 18.82 9.82
CA ASN A 308 1.83 17.93 10.67
C ASN A 308 0.39 17.76 10.16
N VAL A 309 -0.25 18.84 9.68
CA VAL A 309 -1.57 18.75 9.04
C VAL A 309 -1.50 17.88 7.78
N ILE A 310 -0.50 18.08 6.94
CA ILE A 310 -0.28 17.26 5.74
C ILE A 310 -0.07 15.78 6.11
N VAL A 311 0.78 15.49 7.10
CA VAL A 311 1.04 14.12 7.57
C VAL A 311 -0.26 13.49 8.09
N LEU A 312 -1.06 14.22 8.87
CA LEU A 312 -2.37 13.74 9.31
C LEU A 312 -3.28 13.37 8.12
N THR A 313 -3.37 14.22 7.09
CA THR A 313 -4.15 13.89 5.89
C THR A 313 -3.59 12.68 5.14
N ALA A 314 -2.26 12.51 5.12
CA ALA A 314 -1.59 11.39 4.48
C ALA A 314 -1.92 10.06 5.17
N VAL A 315 -1.84 10.06 6.49
CA VAL A 315 -2.13 8.92 7.36
C VAL A 315 -3.60 8.52 7.28
N LEU A 316 -4.54 9.48 7.36
CA LEU A 316 -5.97 9.20 7.24
C LEU A 316 -6.33 8.60 5.87
N SER A 317 -5.67 9.05 4.82
CA SER A 317 -5.83 8.51 3.47
C SER A 317 -5.24 7.11 3.31
N CYS A 318 -4.07 6.84 3.90
CA CYS A 318 -3.49 5.50 3.93
C CYS A 318 -4.39 4.52 4.70
N LEU A 319 -4.91 4.93 5.86
CA LEU A 319 -5.86 4.13 6.65
C LEU A 319 -7.13 3.81 5.84
N ASN A 320 -7.70 4.81 5.16
CA ASN A 320 -8.85 4.64 4.29
C ASN A 320 -8.57 3.65 3.13
N SER A 321 -7.42 3.79 2.45
CA SER A 321 -6.98 2.89 1.38
C SER A 321 -6.70 1.47 1.90
N GLY A 322 -6.13 1.35 3.09
CA GLY A 322 -5.85 0.07 3.76
C GLY A 322 -7.13 -0.65 4.14
N LEU A 323 -8.13 0.06 4.66
CA LEU A 323 -9.45 -0.52 4.98
C LEU A 323 -10.16 -0.98 3.71
N TYR A 324 -10.12 -0.18 2.64
CA TYR A 324 -10.62 -0.57 1.33
C TYR A 324 -9.97 -1.88 0.89
N THR A 325 -8.64 -1.94 0.94
CA THR A 325 -7.85 -3.07 0.44
C THR A 325 -8.07 -4.34 1.24
N ALA A 326 -8.06 -4.24 2.58
CA ALA A 326 -8.36 -5.35 3.48
C ALA A 326 -9.75 -5.92 3.20
N SER A 327 -10.77 -5.05 3.08
CA SER A 327 -12.13 -5.54 2.87
C SER A 327 -12.32 -6.24 1.52
N ARG A 328 -11.65 -5.79 0.45
CA ARG A 328 -11.75 -6.42 -0.88
C ARG A 328 -11.00 -7.74 -0.93
N MET A 329 -9.85 -7.82 -0.27
CA MET A 329 -9.13 -9.09 -0.14
C MET A 329 -9.94 -10.11 0.66
N ALA A 330 -10.53 -9.70 1.79
CA ALA A 330 -11.42 -10.53 2.58
C ALA A 330 -12.69 -10.96 1.82
N PHE A 331 -13.27 -10.05 1.04
CA PHE A 331 -14.40 -10.34 0.14
C PHE A 331 -14.04 -11.41 -0.90
N SER A 332 -12.92 -11.23 -1.62
CA SER A 332 -12.43 -12.18 -2.62
C SER A 332 -12.11 -13.57 -2.02
N LEU A 333 -11.56 -13.62 -0.81
CA LEU A 333 -11.40 -14.87 -0.08
C LEU A 333 -12.75 -15.48 0.27
N GLY A 334 -13.74 -14.67 0.66
CA GLY A 334 -15.11 -15.11 0.89
C GLY A 334 -15.75 -15.78 -0.33
N GLU A 335 -15.63 -15.17 -1.50
CA GLU A 335 -16.19 -15.67 -2.76
C GLU A 335 -15.58 -17.02 -3.18
N ARG A 336 -14.27 -17.20 -2.98
CA ARG A 336 -13.58 -18.48 -3.20
C ARG A 336 -13.86 -19.52 -2.12
N GLY A 337 -14.74 -19.17 -1.17
CA GLY A 337 -15.09 -19.99 -0.03
C GLY A 337 -13.91 -20.20 0.90
N ASP A 338 -12.94 -19.29 0.94
CA ASP A 338 -11.70 -19.33 1.72
C ASP A 338 -11.73 -18.40 2.95
N ALA A 339 -12.78 -17.60 3.11
CA ALA A 339 -13.14 -16.87 4.33
C ALA A 339 -14.58 -17.21 4.77
N PRO A 340 -15.09 -16.69 5.91
CA PRO A 340 -16.48 -16.87 6.31
C PRO A 340 -17.45 -16.46 5.19
N ARG A 341 -18.53 -17.25 4.99
CA ARG A 341 -19.52 -17.00 3.91
C ARG A 341 -20.13 -15.59 3.95
N ALA A 342 -20.17 -14.97 5.12
CA ALA A 342 -20.65 -13.59 5.27
C ALA A 342 -19.77 -12.58 4.50
N PHE A 343 -18.46 -12.83 4.37
CA PHE A 343 -17.54 -11.94 3.67
C PHE A 343 -17.82 -11.87 2.17
N ALA A 344 -18.44 -12.90 1.58
CA ALA A 344 -18.82 -12.92 0.16
C ALA A 344 -20.10 -12.13 -0.15
N ARG A 345 -20.76 -11.53 0.84
CA ARG A 345 -22.04 -10.83 0.65
C ARG A 345 -21.83 -9.32 0.56
N THR A 346 -22.41 -8.70 -0.47
CA THR A 346 -22.52 -7.25 -0.60
C THR A 346 -23.90 -6.76 -0.16
N ASN A 347 -23.98 -5.50 0.27
CA ASN A 347 -25.27 -4.83 0.47
C ASN A 347 -25.84 -4.29 -0.85
N ASN A 348 -27.02 -3.65 -0.81
CA ASN A 348 -27.68 -3.06 -1.98
C ASN A 348 -26.86 -1.98 -2.71
N ARG A 349 -25.77 -1.48 -2.09
CA ARG A 349 -24.84 -0.50 -2.66
C ARG A 349 -23.54 -1.14 -3.17
N GLY A 350 -23.46 -2.48 -3.22
CA GLY A 350 -22.27 -3.20 -3.63
C GLY A 350 -21.11 -3.15 -2.63
N VAL A 351 -21.38 -2.88 -1.35
CA VAL A 351 -20.35 -2.76 -0.30
C VAL A 351 -20.29 -4.05 0.53
N PRO A 352 -19.11 -4.69 0.71
CA PRO A 352 -18.96 -5.92 1.48
C PRO A 352 -18.88 -5.64 2.99
N GLN A 353 -20.02 -5.31 3.60
CA GLN A 353 -20.09 -4.82 5.00
C GLN A 353 -19.47 -5.78 6.01
N ALA A 354 -19.69 -7.08 5.90
CA ALA A 354 -19.13 -8.06 6.83
C ALA A 354 -17.59 -8.12 6.74
N ALA A 355 -17.03 -7.98 5.54
CA ALA A 355 -15.58 -7.93 5.34
C ALA A 355 -14.97 -6.63 5.89
N ILE A 356 -15.66 -5.49 5.74
CA ILE A 356 -15.26 -4.21 6.34
C ILE A 356 -15.25 -4.33 7.87
N LEU A 357 -16.39 -4.71 8.46
CA LEU A 357 -16.53 -4.82 9.91
C LEU A 357 -15.54 -5.83 10.50
N GLY A 358 -15.34 -6.98 9.84
CA GLY A 358 -14.32 -7.95 10.24
C GLY A 358 -12.91 -7.34 10.27
N SER A 359 -12.53 -6.61 9.21
CA SER A 359 -11.21 -5.97 9.14
C SER A 359 -11.04 -4.86 10.19
N VAL A 360 -12.09 -4.07 10.43
CA VAL A 360 -12.11 -3.00 11.43
C VAL A 360 -12.01 -3.55 12.85
N VAL A 361 -12.74 -4.61 13.18
CA VAL A 361 -12.68 -5.24 14.51
C VAL A 361 -11.26 -5.70 14.81
N PHE A 362 -10.60 -6.35 13.85
CA PHE A 362 -9.20 -6.72 14.03
C PHE A 362 -8.27 -5.49 14.14
N GLY A 363 -8.53 -4.43 13.37
CA GLY A 363 -7.82 -3.16 13.51
C GLY A 363 -7.96 -2.55 14.90
N PHE A 364 -9.17 -2.54 15.48
CA PHE A 364 -9.40 -2.10 16.86
C PHE A 364 -8.69 -2.97 17.88
N VAL A 365 -8.70 -4.29 17.68
CA VAL A 365 -7.95 -5.22 18.54
C VAL A 365 -6.45 -4.92 18.48
N ALA A 366 -5.90 -4.66 17.30
CA ALA A 366 -4.50 -4.27 17.13
C ALA A 366 -4.17 -2.92 17.80
N VAL A 367 -5.05 -1.92 17.71
CA VAL A 367 -4.92 -0.63 18.42
C VAL A 367 -4.98 -0.84 19.95
N PHE A 368 -5.88 -1.68 20.43
CA PHE A 368 -5.97 -2.02 21.86
C PHE A 368 -4.67 -2.69 22.36
N PHE A 369 -4.14 -3.66 21.61
CA PHE A 369 -2.87 -4.29 21.94
C PHE A 369 -1.68 -3.32 21.90
N ASN A 370 -1.68 -2.36 20.98
CA ASN A 370 -0.70 -1.26 20.97
C ASN A 370 -0.76 -0.45 22.26
N TYR A 371 -1.94 -0.10 22.72
CA TYR A 371 -2.08 0.64 23.97
C TYR A 371 -1.63 -0.16 25.19
N GLN A 372 -2.05 -1.43 25.29
CA GLN A 372 -1.81 -2.24 26.48
C GLN A 372 -0.39 -2.80 26.56
N TRP A 373 0.22 -3.09 25.40
CA TRP A 373 1.56 -3.66 25.29
C TRP A 373 2.33 -3.09 24.08
N PRO A 374 2.69 -1.80 24.13
CA PRO A 374 3.36 -1.12 23.02
C PRO A 374 4.71 -1.77 22.67
N ASP A 375 5.44 -2.22 23.70
CA ASP A 375 6.81 -2.73 23.55
C ASP A 375 6.90 -4.22 23.14
N THR A 376 5.77 -4.95 23.06
CA THR A 376 5.81 -6.38 22.74
C THR A 376 4.83 -6.75 21.63
N VAL A 377 3.52 -6.69 21.89
CA VAL A 377 2.50 -7.17 20.93
C VAL A 377 2.46 -6.27 19.69
N PHE A 378 2.58 -4.96 19.86
CA PHE A 378 2.61 -4.06 18.70
C PHE A 378 3.90 -4.21 17.89
N LEU A 379 5.06 -4.28 18.56
CA LEU A 379 6.31 -4.58 17.88
C LEU A 379 6.25 -5.91 17.14
N PHE A 380 5.67 -6.96 17.73
CA PHE A 380 5.43 -8.24 17.06
C PHE A 380 4.58 -8.08 15.78
N LEU A 381 3.45 -7.36 15.85
CA LEU A 381 2.57 -7.13 14.70
C LEU A 381 3.29 -6.35 13.60
N LEU A 382 4.01 -5.29 13.98
CA LEU A 382 4.77 -4.45 13.06
C LEU A 382 5.93 -5.23 12.41
N ASN A 383 6.74 -5.92 13.22
CA ASN A 383 7.88 -6.73 12.80
C ASN A 383 7.46 -7.89 11.89
N SER A 384 6.36 -8.57 12.22
CA SER A 384 5.83 -9.63 11.38
C SER A 384 5.24 -9.12 10.06
N SER A 385 4.80 -7.86 9.97
CA SER A 385 4.25 -7.28 8.73
C SER A 385 5.33 -6.96 7.68
N GLY A 386 6.55 -6.57 8.10
CA GLY A 386 7.62 -6.14 7.21
C GLY A 386 8.08 -7.24 6.24
N ALA A 387 8.40 -8.44 6.75
CA ALA A 387 8.79 -9.56 5.90
C ALA A 387 7.60 -10.23 5.18
N VAL A 388 6.37 -10.07 5.69
CA VAL A 388 5.16 -10.51 4.97
C VAL A 388 5.01 -9.80 3.62
N ALA A 389 5.35 -8.50 3.52
CA ALA A 389 5.33 -7.79 2.25
C ALA A 389 6.29 -8.41 1.22
N LEU A 390 7.50 -8.77 1.64
CA LEU A 390 8.47 -9.47 0.79
C LEU A 390 7.94 -10.85 0.34
N PHE A 391 7.27 -11.61 1.22
CA PHE A 391 6.66 -12.88 0.81
C PHE A 391 5.56 -12.70 -0.23
N VAL A 392 4.70 -11.70 -0.07
CA VAL A 392 3.65 -11.38 -1.05
C VAL A 392 4.27 -11.05 -2.40
N TRP A 393 5.28 -10.18 -2.43
CA TRP A 393 6.00 -9.83 -3.67
C TRP A 393 6.73 -11.03 -4.28
N LEU A 394 7.33 -11.89 -3.46
CA LEU A 394 7.98 -13.11 -3.93
C LEU A 394 7.00 -14.04 -4.64
N VAL A 395 5.82 -14.27 -4.05
CA VAL A 395 4.78 -15.10 -4.66
C VAL A 395 4.24 -14.44 -5.94
N ILE A 396 4.11 -13.10 -5.98
CA ILE A 396 3.74 -12.39 -7.21
C ILE A 396 4.75 -12.68 -8.34
N CYS A 397 6.05 -12.67 -8.05
CA CYS A 397 7.08 -12.97 -9.05
C CYS A 397 6.94 -14.40 -9.60
N PHE A 398 6.79 -15.40 -8.72
CA PHE A 398 6.58 -16.79 -9.15
C PHE A 398 5.26 -16.98 -9.90
N THR A 399 4.21 -16.29 -9.46
CA THR A 399 2.91 -16.27 -10.12
C THR A 399 3.05 -15.74 -11.54
N GLN A 400 3.79 -14.63 -11.75
CA GLN A 400 3.98 -14.08 -13.10
C GLN A 400 4.74 -15.03 -14.03
N LEU A 401 5.80 -15.69 -13.55
CA LEU A 401 6.52 -16.68 -14.37
C LEU A 401 5.57 -17.76 -14.90
N ARG A 402 4.72 -18.29 -14.02
CA ARG A 402 3.81 -19.37 -14.39
C ARG A 402 2.61 -18.89 -15.17
N MET A 403 2.01 -17.77 -14.76
CA MET A 403 0.86 -17.17 -15.42
C MET A 403 1.19 -16.74 -16.85
N ARG A 404 2.38 -16.21 -17.12
CA ARG A 404 2.80 -15.88 -18.49
C ARG A 404 2.84 -17.10 -19.40
N ALA A 405 3.34 -18.24 -18.90
CA ALA A 405 3.33 -19.49 -19.66
C ALA A 405 1.91 -20.01 -19.93
N ILE A 406 0.96 -19.78 -19.02
CA ILE A 406 -0.47 -20.09 -19.20
C ILE A 406 -1.08 -19.16 -20.25
N LEU A 407 -0.87 -17.84 -20.12
CA LEU A 407 -1.39 -16.83 -21.04
C LEU A 407 -0.91 -17.02 -22.48
N LEU A 408 0.36 -17.38 -22.68
CA LEU A 408 0.91 -17.69 -24.01
C LEU A 408 0.28 -18.92 -24.66
N ARG A 409 -0.32 -19.84 -23.88
CA ARG A 409 -0.99 -21.03 -24.40
C ARG A 409 -2.48 -20.77 -24.65
N GLU A 410 -3.13 -20.04 -23.75
CA GLU A 410 -4.58 -19.87 -23.75
C GLU A 410 -5.03 -18.64 -24.53
N SER A 411 -4.31 -17.51 -24.43
CA SER A 411 -4.73 -16.23 -25.01
C SER A 411 -3.53 -15.29 -25.23
N PRO A 412 -2.68 -15.53 -26.25
CA PRO A 412 -1.49 -14.71 -26.50
C PRO A 412 -1.77 -13.20 -26.65
N ASP A 413 -2.92 -12.85 -27.24
CA ASP A 413 -3.33 -11.45 -27.48
C ASP A 413 -3.71 -10.68 -26.20
N SER A 414 -3.88 -11.41 -25.08
CA SER A 414 -4.15 -10.80 -23.77
C SER A 414 -2.91 -10.13 -23.15
N LEU A 415 -1.69 -10.42 -23.65
CA LEU A 415 -0.42 -9.87 -23.16
C LEU A 415 -0.12 -8.47 -23.71
N VAL A 416 -0.91 -7.48 -23.29
CA VAL A 416 -0.72 -6.08 -23.68
C VAL A 416 0.29 -5.33 -22.81
N VAL A 417 0.31 -5.62 -21.52
CA VAL A 417 1.41 -5.20 -20.65
C VAL A 417 2.41 -6.35 -20.57
N ARG A 418 3.69 -6.06 -20.79
CA ARG A 418 4.76 -7.07 -20.78
C ARG A 418 5.88 -6.67 -19.84
N MET A 419 6.34 -7.63 -19.04
CA MET A 419 7.54 -7.52 -18.24
C MET A 419 8.75 -7.31 -19.13
N TRP A 420 9.58 -6.33 -18.76
CA TRP A 420 10.80 -6.01 -19.49
C TRP A 420 11.85 -7.11 -19.29
N LEU A 421 12.65 -7.37 -20.31
CA LEU A 421 13.71 -8.40 -20.32
C LEU A 421 13.28 -9.73 -19.67
N PHE A 422 12.04 -10.18 -19.93
CA PHE A 422 11.55 -11.44 -19.39
C PHE A 422 12.38 -12.63 -19.94
N PRO A 423 12.77 -13.62 -19.10
CA PRO A 423 12.44 -13.78 -17.67
C PRO A 423 13.50 -13.22 -16.70
N TYR A 424 14.57 -12.58 -17.20
CA TYR A 424 15.73 -12.20 -16.40
C TYR A 424 15.41 -11.23 -15.27
N LEU A 425 14.63 -10.17 -15.52
CA LEU A 425 14.25 -9.24 -14.45
C LEU A 425 13.33 -9.87 -13.40
N THR A 426 12.49 -10.85 -13.79
CA THR A 426 11.69 -11.59 -12.82
C THR A 426 12.59 -12.42 -11.90
N TRP A 427 13.56 -13.14 -12.45
CA TRP A 427 14.54 -13.89 -11.66
C TRP A 427 15.44 -13.00 -10.81
N ALA A 428 15.87 -11.85 -11.33
CA ALA A 428 16.65 -10.87 -10.57
C ALA A 428 15.86 -10.35 -9.36
N THR A 429 14.57 -10.08 -9.53
CA THR A 429 13.67 -9.65 -8.44
C THR A 429 13.52 -10.75 -7.39
N ILE A 430 13.30 -12.00 -7.81
CA ILE A 430 13.24 -13.18 -6.92
C ILE A 430 14.54 -13.33 -6.13
N ALA A 431 15.68 -13.24 -6.81
CA ALA A 431 17.00 -13.36 -6.19
C ALA A 431 17.23 -12.23 -5.16
N MET A 432 16.85 -11.00 -5.48
CA MET A 432 16.99 -9.86 -4.57
C MET A 432 16.11 -10.01 -3.33
N ILE A 433 14.83 -10.36 -3.49
CA ILE A 433 13.92 -10.60 -2.35
C ILE A 433 14.46 -11.74 -1.47
N SER A 434 14.88 -12.84 -2.09
CA SER A 434 15.42 -14.00 -1.38
C SER A 434 16.72 -13.66 -0.64
N PHE A 435 17.60 -12.87 -1.27
CA PHE A 435 18.83 -12.38 -0.65
C PHE A 435 18.54 -11.52 0.58
N VAL A 436 17.59 -10.57 0.48
CA VAL A 436 17.18 -9.73 1.62
C VAL A 436 16.66 -10.61 2.76
N LEU A 437 15.74 -11.53 2.48
CA LEU A 437 15.16 -12.43 3.49
C LEU A 437 16.22 -13.32 4.17
N VAL A 438 17.17 -13.85 3.40
CA VAL A 438 18.27 -14.67 3.96
C VAL A 438 19.23 -13.82 4.76
N TYR A 439 19.60 -12.64 4.27
CA TYR A 439 20.48 -11.72 4.98
C TYR A 439 19.87 -11.28 6.32
N MET A 440 18.57 -11.02 6.36
CA MET A 440 17.88 -10.68 7.61
C MET A 440 17.99 -11.76 8.68
N LEU A 441 18.17 -13.04 8.33
CA LEU A 441 18.41 -14.09 9.33
C LEU A 441 19.76 -13.93 10.04
N THR A 442 20.69 -13.20 9.44
CA THR A 442 22.02 -12.93 9.99
C THR A 442 22.05 -11.68 10.88
N ASP A 443 21.21 -10.68 10.59
CA ASP A 443 21.09 -9.44 11.37
C ASP A 443 20.16 -9.63 12.59
N ASP A 444 20.54 -9.17 13.77
CA ASP A 444 19.75 -9.43 14.98
C ASP A 444 18.38 -8.75 14.96
N ALA A 445 18.29 -7.53 14.40
CA ALA A 445 17.02 -6.82 14.26
C ALA A 445 16.13 -7.44 13.17
N GLY A 446 16.71 -7.83 12.03
CA GLY A 446 16.00 -8.52 10.95
C GLY A 446 15.56 -9.94 11.30
N ARG A 447 16.32 -10.66 12.13
CA ARG A 447 16.11 -12.09 12.40
C ARG A 447 14.77 -12.33 13.06
N GLU A 448 14.43 -11.54 14.06
CA GLU A 448 13.13 -11.64 14.74
C GLU A 448 11.98 -11.39 13.76
N GLN A 449 12.08 -10.35 12.92
CA GLN A 449 11.09 -10.04 11.89
C GLN A 449 10.85 -11.23 10.94
N VAL A 450 11.92 -11.80 10.37
CA VAL A 450 11.78 -12.93 9.43
C VAL A 450 11.23 -14.16 10.12
N ILE A 451 11.73 -14.52 11.30
CA ILE A 451 11.27 -15.72 12.01
C ILE A 451 9.77 -15.60 12.32
N LEU A 452 9.34 -14.45 12.86
CA LEU A 452 7.93 -14.23 13.17
C LEU A 452 7.06 -14.25 11.91
N SER A 453 7.49 -13.58 10.83
CA SER A 453 6.78 -13.62 9.55
C SER A 453 6.74 -15.03 8.95
N LEU A 454 7.83 -15.80 9.05
CA LEU A 454 7.88 -17.19 8.59
C LEU A 454 6.92 -18.07 9.39
N LEU A 455 6.82 -17.87 10.70
CA LEU A 455 5.86 -18.59 11.54
C LEU A 455 4.42 -18.27 11.13
N VAL A 456 4.10 -17.00 10.91
CA VAL A 456 2.77 -16.58 10.42
C VAL A 456 2.50 -17.18 9.03
N ALA A 457 3.45 -17.09 8.11
CA ALA A 457 3.33 -17.65 6.76
C ALA A 457 3.18 -19.19 6.78
N ALA A 458 3.99 -19.88 7.57
CA ALA A 458 3.92 -21.33 7.72
C ALA A 458 2.58 -21.78 8.33
N LEU A 459 2.09 -21.05 9.34
CA LEU A 459 0.77 -21.31 9.93
C LEU A 459 -0.35 -21.14 8.90
N VAL A 460 -0.34 -20.04 8.14
CA VAL A 460 -1.34 -19.78 7.10
C VAL A 460 -1.29 -20.86 6.01
N VAL A 461 -0.09 -21.24 5.55
CA VAL A 461 0.09 -22.31 4.56
C VAL A 461 -0.37 -23.65 5.12
N ALA A 462 -0.05 -23.99 6.37
CA ALA A 462 -0.51 -25.23 7.01
C ALA A 462 -2.03 -25.30 7.09
N ILE A 463 -2.69 -24.21 7.48
CA ILE A 463 -4.16 -24.09 7.49
C ILE A 463 -4.72 -24.32 6.07
N SER A 464 -4.08 -23.75 5.04
CA SER A 464 -4.50 -23.91 3.64
C SER A 464 -4.47 -25.38 3.20
N VAL A 465 -3.37 -26.08 3.50
CA VAL A 465 -3.16 -27.48 3.09
C VAL A 465 -4.12 -28.40 3.83
N VAL A 466 -4.32 -28.20 5.14
CA VAL A 466 -5.27 -28.99 5.94
C VAL A 466 -6.69 -28.81 5.39
N ARG A 467 -7.08 -27.56 5.10
CA ARG A 467 -8.41 -27.25 4.58
C ARG A 467 -8.66 -27.86 3.20
N ASP A 468 -7.68 -27.79 2.30
CA ASP A 468 -7.81 -28.36 0.96
C ASP A 468 -7.91 -29.89 1.01
N ARG A 469 -7.18 -30.57 1.91
CA ARG A 469 -7.34 -32.02 2.16
C ARG A 469 -8.74 -32.37 2.64
N LEU A 470 -9.25 -31.67 3.66
CA LEU A 470 -10.59 -31.92 4.22
C LEU A 470 -11.71 -31.71 3.17
N ARG A 471 -11.52 -30.77 2.22
CA ARG A 471 -12.44 -30.55 1.12
C ARG A 471 -12.38 -31.64 0.05
N GLY A 472 -11.18 -32.09 -0.31
CA GLY A 472 -10.98 -33.22 -1.22
C GLY A 472 -11.69 -34.47 -0.72
N ASP A 473 -11.50 -34.81 0.57
CA ASP A 473 -12.14 -35.97 1.20
C ASP A 473 -13.69 -35.86 1.17
N THR A 474 -14.22 -34.65 1.28
CA THR A 474 -15.67 -34.39 1.23
C THR A 474 -16.23 -34.52 -0.19
N GLN A 475 -15.51 -34.05 -1.22
CA GLN A 475 -15.93 -34.19 -2.63
C GLN A 475 -15.84 -35.64 -3.12
N ASP A 476 -14.81 -36.38 -2.71
CA ASP A 476 -14.67 -37.81 -3.01
C ASP A 476 -15.77 -38.65 -2.32
N ALA A 477 -16.19 -38.27 -1.11
CA ALA A 477 -17.31 -38.92 -0.43
C ALA A 477 -18.67 -38.66 -1.09
N LEU A 478 -18.85 -37.50 -1.73
CA LEU A 478 -20.09 -37.12 -2.43
C LEU A 478 -20.18 -37.73 -3.84
N THR A 479 -19.05 -37.98 -4.51
CA THR A 479 -19.00 -38.63 -5.83
C THR A 479 -19.09 -40.15 -5.77
N ARG A 480 -18.87 -40.76 -4.59
CA ARG A 480 -19.02 -42.20 -4.34
C ARG A 480 -20.42 -42.62 -3.87
N ARG A 481 -21.34 -41.67 -3.67
CA ARG A 481 -22.78 -41.92 -3.43
C ARG A 481 -23.54 -41.66 -4.71
#